data_AF-A0A953Z060-F1
#
_entry.id   AF-A0A953Z060-F1
#
_cell.length_a   1.000
_cell.length_b   1.000
_cell.length_c   1.000
_cell.angle_alpha   90.00
_cell.angle_beta   90.00
_cell.angle_gamma   90.00
#
_symmetry.space_group_name_H-M   'P 1'
#
loop_
_entity.id
_entity.type
_entity.pdbx_description
1 polymer ?
#
loop_
_entity_poly.entity_id
_entity_poly.type
_entity_poly.pdbx_seq_one_letter_code
_entity_poly.pdbx_strand_id
1 'polypeptide(L)'
;ETVHAAARKRARERGVAYTSATVFAWFNQGAPVDFSVTPKPWYGCDGSKVFGIHGDPVDYPGHLERELGPFPFFSFWGPRAGLPATTWIARATAWTLRTHRPSFTFSYLPHLDYDLQRFGPDAPGTAERVREVDEAAGVVLDAAAETGTEVVVFSEYGLLPVGSVAWPNRVLRKAGLLEVRDGPFGEGLDVFRSRAFAVCDHQIAHVYVREPAD
;
A
#
# COMPACT_ATOMS: atom_id res chain seq x y z
N GLU A 1 -12.80 -14.90 4.43
CA GLU A 1 -11.64 -15.44 5.20
C GLU A 1 -10.37 -14.89 4.55
N THR A 2 -9.36 -14.47 5.31
CA THR A 2 -8.09 -13.98 4.74
C THR A 2 -7.18 -15.15 4.33
N VAL A 3 -6.20 -14.92 3.46
CA VAL A 3 -5.23 -15.96 3.06
C VAL A 3 -4.48 -16.54 4.27
N HIS A 4 -4.08 -15.68 5.21
CA HIS A 4 -3.40 -16.08 6.45
C HIS A 4 -4.27 -16.96 7.34
N ALA A 5 -5.56 -16.62 7.50
CA ALA A 5 -6.49 -17.41 8.30
C ALA A 5 -6.75 -18.78 7.66
N ALA A 6 -6.98 -18.81 6.34
CA ALA A 6 -7.19 -20.05 5.59
C ALA A 6 -5.97 -20.98 5.64
N ALA A 7 -4.76 -20.43 5.49
CA ALA A 7 -3.52 -21.19 5.60
C ALA A 7 -3.30 -21.74 7.02
N ARG A 8 -3.49 -20.92 8.07
CA ARG A 8 -3.40 -21.37 9.46
C ARG A 8 -4.41 -22.46 9.80
N LYS A 9 -5.64 -22.36 9.28
CA LYS A 9 -6.67 -23.40 9.42
C LYS A 9 -6.23 -24.72 8.80
N ARG A 10 -5.76 -24.71 7.55
CA ARG A 10 -5.29 -25.91 6.84
C ARG A 10 -4.06 -26.53 7.50
N ALA A 11 -3.13 -25.71 8.00
CA ALA A 11 -1.96 -26.18 8.73
C ALA A 11 -2.35 -26.94 10.00
N ARG A 12 -3.29 -26.38 10.77
CA ARG A 12 -3.86 -27.04 11.96
C ARG A 12 -4.54 -28.37 11.60
N GLU A 13 -5.34 -28.41 10.54
CA GLU A 13 -6.00 -29.64 10.05
C GLU A 13 -4.99 -30.73 9.65
N ARG A 14 -3.78 -30.33 9.22
CA ARG A 14 -2.69 -31.24 8.85
C ARG A 14 -1.71 -31.53 9.99
N GLY A 15 -1.90 -30.94 11.18
CA GLY A 15 -1.00 -31.11 12.31
C GLY A 15 0.39 -30.50 12.12
N VAL A 16 0.54 -29.49 11.25
CA VAL A 16 1.82 -28.81 11.01
C VAL A 16 1.84 -27.44 11.68
N ALA A 17 3.00 -27.07 12.26
CA ALA A 17 3.20 -25.74 12.81
C ALA A 17 3.12 -24.69 11.69
N TYR A 18 2.53 -23.54 12.00
CA TYR A 18 2.35 -22.46 11.02
C TYR A 18 2.60 -21.11 11.66
N THR A 19 3.49 -20.35 11.04
CA THR A 19 3.75 -18.95 11.32
C THR A 19 3.66 -18.15 10.03
N SER A 20 3.35 -16.87 10.14
CA SER A 20 3.14 -15.99 8.99
C SER A 20 3.63 -14.59 9.24
N ALA A 21 4.13 -13.97 8.17
CA ALA A 21 4.59 -12.60 8.16
C ALA A 21 3.88 -11.78 7.08
N THR A 22 3.64 -10.50 7.37
CA THR A 22 3.20 -9.50 6.40
C THR A 22 4.10 -8.26 6.49
N VAL A 23 4.84 -7.99 5.42
CA VAL A 23 5.83 -6.92 5.36
C VAL A 23 5.31 -5.86 4.41
N PHE A 24 4.80 -4.77 4.95
CA PHE A 24 4.29 -3.61 4.21
C PHE A 24 3.12 -3.88 3.24
N ALA A 25 2.45 -5.03 3.34
CA ALA A 25 1.14 -5.20 2.71
C ALA A 25 0.19 -4.11 3.23
N TRP A 26 -0.49 -3.40 2.32
CA TRP A 26 -1.42 -2.35 2.72
C TRP A 26 -2.52 -2.90 3.63
N PHE A 27 -2.88 -2.09 4.63
CA PHE A 27 -3.93 -2.39 5.61
C PHE A 27 -3.71 -3.66 6.46
N ASN A 28 -2.46 -3.99 6.77
CA ASN A 28 -2.13 -5.15 7.59
C ASN A 28 -2.18 -4.91 9.13
N GLN A 29 -2.50 -3.71 9.60
CA GLN A 29 -2.60 -3.43 11.05
C GLN A 29 -3.75 -4.25 11.66
N GLY A 30 -3.44 -5.07 12.66
CA GLY A 30 -4.40 -5.99 13.27
C GLY A 30 -4.65 -7.28 12.47
N ALA A 31 -3.85 -7.55 11.42
CA ALA A 31 -3.90 -8.82 10.72
C ALA A 31 -3.55 -9.99 11.66
N PRO A 32 -4.22 -11.15 11.57
CA PRO A 32 -3.97 -12.31 12.43
C PRO A 32 -2.72 -13.10 11.98
N VAL A 33 -1.57 -12.45 12.05
CA VAL A 33 -0.25 -12.94 11.64
C VAL A 33 0.74 -12.83 12.79
N ASP A 34 1.83 -13.60 12.73
CA ASP A 34 2.82 -13.68 13.81
C ASP A 34 3.86 -12.56 13.70
N PHE A 35 4.05 -12.00 12.49
CA PHE A 35 4.88 -10.83 12.24
C PHE A 35 4.16 -9.87 11.29
N SER A 36 4.03 -8.60 11.66
CA SER A 36 3.48 -7.55 10.81
C SER A 36 4.30 -6.27 10.93
N VAL A 37 4.48 -5.57 9.83
CA VAL A 37 5.08 -4.23 9.83
C VAL A 37 4.48 -3.37 8.72
N THR A 38 4.26 -2.10 9.01
CA THR A 38 3.57 -1.15 8.11
C THR A 38 3.98 0.29 8.44
N PRO A 39 3.89 1.24 7.49
CA PRO A 39 4.17 2.63 7.78
C PRO A 39 3.08 3.19 8.69
N LYS A 40 3.49 3.85 9.78
CA LYS A 40 2.57 4.49 10.72
C LYS A 40 3.23 5.72 11.34
N PRO A 41 2.81 6.94 10.96
CA PRO A 41 3.22 8.13 11.67
C PRO A 41 2.68 8.14 13.11
N TRP A 42 3.47 8.71 14.02
CA TRP A 42 3.05 9.16 15.33
C TRP A 42 2.40 10.54 15.18
N TYR A 43 1.23 10.70 15.80
CA TYR A 43 0.51 11.97 15.83
C TYR A 43 0.51 12.50 17.26
N GLY A 44 1.14 13.65 17.48
CA GLY A 44 1.09 14.36 18.75
C GLY A 44 -0.26 15.04 18.97
N CYS A 45 -0.65 15.21 20.23
CA CYS A 45 -1.88 15.94 20.59
C CYS A 45 -1.83 17.42 20.19
N ASP A 46 -0.63 17.96 19.97
CA ASP A 46 -0.34 19.29 19.45
C ASP A 46 -0.40 19.40 17.92
N GLY A 47 -0.76 18.30 17.23
CA GLY A 47 -0.79 18.23 15.77
C GLY A 47 0.57 17.93 15.12
N SER A 48 1.62 17.73 15.93
CA SER A 48 2.92 17.29 15.42
C SER A 48 2.84 15.89 14.80
N LYS A 49 3.76 15.61 13.87
CA LYS A 49 3.83 14.33 13.16
C LYS A 49 5.27 13.83 13.13
N VAL A 50 5.51 12.62 13.61
CA VAL A 50 6.80 11.94 13.49
C VAL A 50 6.60 10.69 12.65
N PHE A 51 7.31 10.59 11.53
CA PHE A 51 7.19 9.45 10.64
C PHE A 51 7.90 8.22 11.21
N GLY A 52 7.27 7.06 11.08
CA GLY A 52 7.80 5.82 11.59
C GLY A 52 7.05 4.62 11.05
N ILE A 53 7.34 3.46 11.64
CA ILE A 53 6.72 2.18 11.31
C ILE A 53 6.10 1.58 12.57
N HIS A 54 5.08 0.76 12.38
CA HIS A 54 4.40 0.03 13.45
C HIS A 54 4.23 -1.42 13.04
N GLY A 55 4.14 -2.31 14.02
CA GLY A 55 4.08 -3.73 13.77
C GLY A 55 3.84 -4.55 15.02
N ASP A 56 3.73 -5.85 14.80
CA ASP A 56 3.59 -6.89 15.82
C ASP A 56 4.58 -8.03 15.50
N PRO A 57 5.28 -8.63 16.48
CA PRO A 57 5.35 -8.22 17.88
C PRO A 57 5.88 -6.80 18.04
N VAL A 58 5.60 -6.16 19.18
CA VAL A 58 5.87 -4.73 19.42
C VAL A 58 7.33 -4.32 19.14
N ASP A 59 8.28 -5.22 19.35
CA ASP A 59 9.71 -4.99 19.15
C ASP A 59 10.22 -5.29 17.73
N TYR A 60 9.42 -5.95 16.89
CA TYR A 60 9.81 -6.33 15.53
C TYR A 60 10.16 -5.13 14.62
N PRO A 61 9.38 -4.02 14.57
CA PRO A 61 9.80 -2.83 13.83
C PRO A 61 11.14 -2.27 14.31
N GLY A 62 11.38 -2.28 15.63
CA GLY A 62 12.64 -1.82 16.21
C GLY A 62 13.83 -2.70 15.83
N HIS A 63 13.63 -4.02 15.70
CA HIS A 63 14.66 -4.93 15.16
C HIS A 63 15.01 -4.58 13.72
N LEU A 64 14.00 -4.36 12.88
CA LEU A 64 14.22 -3.99 11.48
C LEU A 64 15.00 -2.68 11.35
N GLU A 65 14.64 -1.63 12.09
CA GLU A 65 15.35 -0.35 12.01
C GLU A 65 16.77 -0.40 12.58
N ARG A 66 17.05 -1.24 13.58
CA ARG A 66 18.42 -1.48 14.07
C ARG A 66 19.32 -2.09 13.01
N GLU A 67 18.80 -3.04 12.25
CA GLU A 67 19.57 -3.80 11.25
C GLU A 67 19.66 -3.06 9.91
N LEU A 68 18.60 -2.34 9.53
CA LEU A 68 18.46 -1.77 8.19
C LEU A 68 18.66 -0.26 8.13
N GLY A 69 18.63 0.41 9.29
CA GLY A 69 18.46 1.86 9.39
C GLY A 69 16.98 2.27 9.35
N PRO A 70 16.69 3.56 9.56
CA PRO A 70 15.33 4.08 9.61
C PRO A 70 14.59 3.86 8.30
N PHE A 71 13.27 3.62 8.38
CA PHE A 71 12.45 3.48 7.18
C PHE A 71 12.38 4.81 6.38
N PRO A 72 12.66 4.83 5.07
CA PRO A 72 12.63 6.04 4.25
C PRO A 72 11.18 6.44 3.89
N PHE A 73 10.42 6.86 4.90
CA PHE A 73 8.96 7.04 4.85
C PHE A 73 8.47 7.91 3.68
N PHE A 74 9.17 9.01 3.38
CA PHE A 74 8.79 9.92 2.31
C PHE A 74 8.89 9.33 0.90
N SER A 75 9.62 8.21 0.75
CA SER A 75 9.71 7.48 -0.51
C SER A 75 8.74 6.30 -0.61
N PHE A 76 7.90 6.08 0.40
CA PHE A 76 6.91 5.00 0.38
C PHE A 76 5.64 5.36 -0.40
N TRP A 77 5.17 6.60 -0.26
CA TRP A 77 3.90 7.04 -0.86
C TRP A 77 3.91 8.52 -1.23
N GLY A 78 3.02 8.89 -2.15
CA GLY A 78 2.80 10.27 -2.58
C GLY A 78 3.80 10.77 -3.65
N PRO A 79 3.93 12.09 -3.82
CA PRO A 79 4.71 12.68 -4.92
C PRO A 79 6.20 12.34 -4.94
N ARG A 80 6.74 11.84 -3.81
CA ARG A 80 8.14 11.44 -3.65
C ARG A 80 8.33 9.93 -3.52
N ALA A 81 7.27 9.13 -3.72
CA ALA A 81 7.39 7.69 -3.75
C ALA A 81 8.45 7.25 -4.77
N GLY A 82 9.26 6.26 -4.40
CA GLY A 82 10.37 5.79 -5.23
C GLY A 82 11.18 4.66 -4.59
N LEU A 83 12.34 4.39 -5.21
CA LEU A 83 13.18 3.22 -4.94
C LEU A 83 13.57 3.00 -3.46
N PRO A 84 13.92 4.03 -2.65
CA PRO A 84 14.47 3.77 -1.32
C PRO A 84 13.54 2.97 -0.40
N ALA A 85 12.23 3.22 -0.41
CA ALA A 85 11.27 2.45 0.38
C ALA A 85 11.16 1.01 -0.12
N THR A 86 11.16 0.81 -1.43
CA THR A 86 11.10 -0.52 -2.04
C THR A 86 12.34 -1.34 -1.70
N THR A 87 13.55 -0.75 -1.79
CA THR A 87 14.79 -1.39 -1.36
C THR A 87 14.77 -1.72 0.14
N TRP A 88 14.29 -0.81 0.98
CA TRP A 88 14.18 -1.06 2.42
C TRP A 88 13.21 -2.22 2.71
N ILE A 89 12.05 -2.26 2.06
CA ILE A 89 11.04 -3.31 2.24
C ILE A 89 11.56 -4.67 1.76
N ALA A 90 12.28 -4.71 0.63
CA ALA A 90 12.94 -5.92 0.16
C ALA A 90 13.96 -6.45 1.18
N ARG A 91 14.81 -5.57 1.72
CA ARG A 91 15.77 -5.92 2.78
C ARG A 91 15.08 -6.38 4.07
N ALA A 92 13.97 -5.74 4.47
CA ALA A 92 13.17 -6.15 5.63
C ALA A 92 12.55 -7.53 5.43
N THR A 93 12.01 -7.79 4.24
CA THR A 93 11.46 -9.10 3.88
C THR A 93 12.54 -10.18 3.93
N ALA A 94 13.71 -9.90 3.33
CA ALA A 94 14.85 -10.80 3.33
C ALA A 94 15.37 -11.09 4.75
N TRP A 95 15.45 -10.07 5.60
CA TRP A 95 15.81 -10.23 7.02
C TRP A 95 14.80 -11.11 7.76
N THR A 96 13.50 -10.87 7.58
CA THR A 96 12.43 -11.65 8.21
C THR A 96 12.45 -13.11 7.79
N LEU A 97 12.70 -13.40 6.50
CA LEU A 97 12.87 -14.77 6.03
C LEU A 97 14.05 -15.47 6.73
N ARG A 98 15.22 -14.82 6.80
CA ARG A 98 16.43 -15.39 7.40
C ARG A 98 16.30 -15.61 8.90
N THR A 99 15.73 -14.64 9.61
CA THR A 99 15.67 -14.60 11.08
C THR A 99 14.51 -15.41 11.64
N HIS A 100 13.32 -15.31 11.04
CA HIS A 100 12.09 -15.87 11.60
C HIS A 100 11.56 -17.08 10.84
N ARG A 101 11.97 -17.29 9.57
CA ARG A 101 11.56 -18.42 8.72
C ARG A 101 10.05 -18.74 8.80
N PRO A 102 9.17 -17.74 8.60
CA PRO A 102 7.73 -17.97 8.64
C PRO A 102 7.29 -18.94 7.55
N SER A 103 6.24 -19.73 7.82
CA SER A 103 5.65 -20.66 6.84
C SER A 103 5.01 -19.95 5.64
N PHE A 104 4.60 -18.70 5.80
CA PHE A 104 4.06 -17.85 4.74
C PHE A 104 4.43 -16.39 4.94
N THR A 105 5.05 -15.77 3.94
CA THR A 105 5.36 -14.33 3.95
C THR A 105 4.63 -13.65 2.82
N PHE A 106 3.96 -12.55 3.12
CA PHE A 106 3.42 -11.62 2.13
C PHE A 106 4.22 -10.32 2.19
N SER A 107 4.74 -9.85 1.06
CA SER A 107 5.50 -8.60 0.97
C SER A 107 5.02 -7.76 -0.21
N TYR A 108 5.03 -6.43 -0.04
CA TYR A 108 4.61 -5.48 -1.07
C TYR A 108 5.76 -4.55 -1.46
N LEU A 109 6.12 -4.52 -2.74
CA LEU A 109 7.12 -3.64 -3.32
C LEU A 109 6.43 -2.52 -4.13
N PRO A 110 6.23 -1.31 -3.56
CA PRO A 110 5.31 -0.31 -4.09
C PRO A 110 5.83 0.50 -5.30
N HIS A 111 7.09 0.32 -5.70
CA HIS A 111 7.78 1.25 -6.60
C HIS A 111 7.03 1.53 -7.91
N LEU A 112 6.64 0.46 -8.63
CA LEU A 112 5.99 0.59 -9.93
C LEU A 112 4.60 1.19 -9.82
N ASP A 113 3.89 0.96 -8.72
CA ASP A 113 2.54 1.49 -8.56
C ASP A 113 2.53 3.02 -8.61
N TYR A 114 3.39 3.67 -7.84
CA TYR A 114 3.43 5.13 -7.80
C TYR A 114 4.07 5.77 -9.03
N ASP A 115 5.17 5.20 -9.54
CA ASP A 115 5.88 5.82 -10.68
C ASP A 115 5.06 5.67 -11.97
N LEU A 116 4.40 4.54 -12.19
CA LEU A 116 3.53 4.36 -13.36
C LEU A 116 2.22 5.16 -13.23
N GLN A 117 1.72 5.44 -12.02
CA GLN A 117 0.62 6.40 -11.84
C GLN A 117 1.05 7.85 -12.12
N ARG A 118 2.29 8.22 -11.75
CA ARG A 118 2.80 9.60 -11.90
C ARG A 118 3.13 9.93 -13.35
N PHE A 119 3.77 9.00 -14.05
CA PHE A 119 4.31 9.25 -15.40
C PHE A 119 3.53 8.53 -16.51
N GLY A 120 2.75 7.51 -16.17
CA GLY A 120 2.11 6.61 -17.12
C GLY A 120 2.96 5.36 -17.39
N PRO A 121 2.33 4.25 -17.81
CA PRO A 121 3.04 2.99 -18.04
C PRO A 121 4.04 3.06 -19.21
N ASP A 122 3.78 3.91 -20.20
CA ASP A 122 4.61 4.06 -21.41
C ASP A 122 5.66 5.19 -21.30
N ALA A 123 5.87 5.72 -20.10
CA ALA A 123 6.79 6.83 -19.89
C ALA A 123 8.26 6.44 -20.20
N PRO A 124 9.08 7.37 -20.71
CA PRO A 124 10.53 7.19 -20.72
C PRO A 124 11.04 6.87 -19.32
N GLY A 125 11.83 5.80 -19.19
CA GLY A 125 12.35 5.34 -17.89
C GLY A 125 11.57 4.19 -17.25
N THR A 126 10.41 3.77 -17.78
CA THR A 126 9.67 2.59 -17.25
C THR A 126 10.56 1.35 -17.17
N ALA A 127 11.35 1.05 -18.21
CA ALA A 127 12.26 -0.10 -18.21
C ALA A 127 13.34 -0.02 -17.11
N GLU A 128 13.79 1.18 -16.77
CA GLU A 128 14.72 1.39 -15.66
C GLU A 128 14.02 1.13 -14.32
N ARG A 129 12.79 1.61 -14.14
CA ARG A 129 12.01 1.35 -12.92
C ARG A 129 11.67 -0.12 -12.72
N VAL A 130 11.40 -0.85 -13.80
CA VAL A 130 11.23 -2.29 -13.75
C VAL A 130 12.53 -2.97 -13.29
N ARG A 131 13.69 -2.55 -13.81
CA ARG A 131 14.99 -3.06 -13.36
C ARG A 131 15.24 -2.78 -11.88
N GLU A 132 14.91 -1.58 -11.41
CA GLU A 132 15.05 -1.22 -10.00
C GLU A 132 14.19 -2.12 -9.07
N VAL A 133 12.98 -2.51 -9.51
CA VAL A 133 12.17 -3.50 -8.77
C VAL A 133 12.73 -4.91 -8.89
N ASP A 134 13.22 -5.31 -10.06
CA ASP A 134 13.85 -6.60 -10.27
C ASP A 134 15.07 -6.79 -9.33
N GLU A 135 15.92 -5.76 -9.23
CA GLU A 135 17.06 -5.74 -8.29
C GLU A 135 16.60 -5.84 -6.83
N ALA A 136 15.55 -5.12 -6.45
CA ALA A 136 14.98 -5.23 -5.10
C ALA A 136 14.36 -6.62 -4.84
N ALA A 137 13.67 -7.20 -5.82
CA ALA A 137 13.12 -8.54 -5.74
C ALA A 137 14.23 -9.59 -5.62
N GLY A 138 15.36 -9.40 -6.30
CA GLY A 138 16.56 -10.24 -6.16
C GLY A 138 17.01 -10.44 -4.71
N VAL A 139 17.01 -9.37 -3.91
CA VAL A 139 17.34 -9.44 -2.47
C VAL A 139 16.42 -10.38 -1.70
N VAL A 140 15.13 -10.42 -2.06
CA VAL A 140 14.14 -11.32 -1.46
C VAL A 140 14.30 -12.74 -1.98
N LEU A 141 14.55 -12.91 -3.27
CA LEU A 141 14.77 -14.21 -3.92
C LEU A 141 16.00 -14.92 -3.36
N ASP A 142 17.10 -14.21 -3.12
CA ASP A 142 18.30 -14.75 -2.50
C ASP A 142 18.01 -15.28 -1.09
N ALA A 143 17.32 -14.49 -0.26
CA ALA A 143 16.92 -14.92 1.08
C ALA A 143 15.94 -16.09 1.06
N ALA A 144 15.05 -16.13 0.06
CA ALA A 144 14.14 -17.26 -0.12
C ALA A 144 14.90 -18.54 -0.48
N ALA A 145 15.88 -18.48 -1.39
CA ALA A 145 16.75 -19.60 -1.73
C ALA A 145 17.55 -20.10 -0.51
N GLU A 146 18.14 -19.19 0.26
CA GLU A 146 18.88 -19.53 1.49
C GLU A 146 18.02 -20.22 2.56
N THR A 147 16.72 -19.91 2.59
CA THR A 147 15.78 -20.41 3.61
C THR A 147 14.94 -21.58 3.12
N GLY A 148 15.05 -21.97 1.85
CA GLY A 148 14.21 -22.99 1.24
C GLY A 148 12.75 -22.56 1.06
N THR A 149 12.51 -21.25 0.90
CA THR A 149 11.19 -20.67 0.70
C THR A 149 10.83 -20.65 -0.78
N GLU A 150 9.67 -21.21 -1.15
CA GLU A 150 9.14 -21.07 -2.50
C GLU A 150 8.54 -19.67 -2.72
N VAL A 151 8.78 -19.09 -3.90
CA VAL A 151 8.37 -17.71 -4.20
C VAL A 151 7.35 -17.68 -5.33
N VAL A 152 6.29 -16.91 -5.11
CA VAL A 152 5.31 -16.55 -6.14
C VAL A 152 5.29 -15.03 -6.23
N VAL A 153 5.48 -14.52 -7.46
CA VAL A 153 5.39 -13.09 -7.76
C VAL A 153 4.12 -12.84 -8.58
N PHE A 154 3.34 -11.84 -8.20
CA PHE A 154 2.14 -11.44 -8.91
C PHE A 154 1.93 -9.92 -8.81
N SER A 155 1.14 -9.37 -9.74
CA SER A 155 0.63 -8.00 -9.67
C SER A 155 -0.85 -8.03 -9.29
N GLU A 156 -1.31 -7.08 -8.48
CA GLU A 156 -2.73 -6.97 -8.11
C GLU A 156 -3.59 -6.45 -9.29
N TYR A 157 -3.06 -5.48 -10.05
CA TYR A 157 -3.69 -4.91 -11.22
C TYR A 157 -2.65 -4.40 -12.23
N GLY A 158 -3.12 -4.04 -13.43
CA GLY A 158 -2.30 -3.38 -14.45
C GLY A 158 -2.69 -1.91 -14.58
N LEU A 159 -1.72 -1.05 -14.89
CA LEU A 159 -1.95 0.35 -15.20
C LEU A 159 -1.96 0.54 -16.72
N LEU A 160 -2.94 1.29 -17.22
CA LEU A 160 -3.11 1.59 -18.64
C LEU A 160 -2.85 3.08 -18.93
N PRO A 161 -2.41 3.42 -20.16
CA PRO A 161 -2.26 4.82 -20.56
C PRO A 161 -3.58 5.60 -20.41
N VAL A 162 -3.50 6.80 -19.83
CA VAL A 162 -4.64 7.71 -19.68
C VAL A 162 -4.33 9.00 -20.44
N GLY A 163 -5.17 9.33 -21.43
CA GLY A 163 -5.01 10.54 -22.26
C GLY A 163 -5.98 11.67 -21.95
N SER A 164 -6.95 11.47 -21.06
CA SER A 164 -7.96 12.48 -20.72
C SER A 164 -8.43 12.36 -19.28
N VAL A 165 -9.02 13.44 -18.76
CA VAL A 165 -9.54 13.51 -17.39
C VAL A 165 -11.03 13.86 -17.42
N ALA A 166 -11.81 13.16 -16.59
CA ALA A 166 -13.21 13.48 -16.35
C ALA A 166 -13.36 14.30 -15.06
N TRP A 167 -14.26 15.28 -15.07
CA TRP A 167 -14.54 16.15 -13.91
C TRP A 167 -16.01 16.03 -13.47
N PRO A 168 -16.48 14.86 -13.04
CA PRO A 168 -17.92 14.62 -12.79
C PRO A 168 -18.50 15.62 -11.80
N ASN A 169 -17.82 15.94 -10.70
CA ASN A 169 -18.29 16.93 -9.73
C ASN A 169 -18.39 18.36 -10.28
N ARG A 170 -17.56 18.73 -11.27
CA ARG A 170 -17.73 20.03 -11.95
C ARG A 170 -18.98 20.05 -12.82
N VAL A 171 -19.30 18.93 -13.46
CA VAL A 171 -20.52 18.78 -14.27
C VAL A 171 -21.76 18.81 -13.38
N LEU A 172 -21.78 18.00 -12.31
CA LEU A 172 -22.88 17.95 -11.35
C LEU A 172 -23.12 19.32 -10.69
N ARG A 173 -22.06 20.06 -10.38
CA ARG A 173 -22.16 21.43 -9.86
C ARG A 173 -22.79 22.38 -10.88
N LYS A 174 -22.35 22.34 -12.13
CA LYS A 174 -22.95 23.16 -13.21
C LYS A 174 -24.42 22.83 -13.44
N ALA A 175 -24.84 21.60 -13.18
CA ALA A 175 -26.23 21.16 -13.26
C ALA A 175 -27.07 21.52 -12.01
N GLY A 176 -26.48 22.10 -10.96
CA GLY A 176 -27.17 22.42 -9.71
C GLY A 176 -27.49 21.21 -8.84
N LEU A 177 -26.81 20.07 -9.05
CA LEU A 177 -27.00 18.84 -8.28
C LEU A 177 -26.02 18.71 -7.12
N LEU A 178 -24.85 19.34 -7.23
CA LEU A 178 -23.79 19.31 -6.22
C LEU A 178 -23.66 20.68 -5.54
N GLU A 179 -23.63 20.65 -4.21
CA GLU A 179 -23.50 21.81 -3.34
C GLU A 179 -22.11 21.87 -2.70
N VAL A 180 -21.63 23.09 -2.48
CA VAL A 180 -20.38 23.35 -1.77
C VAL A 180 -20.59 24.37 -0.65
N ARG A 181 -19.71 24.33 0.35
CA ARG A 181 -19.66 25.30 1.44
C ARG A 181 -18.35 26.07 1.37
N ASP A 182 -18.44 27.40 1.39
CA ASP A 182 -17.26 28.26 1.51
C ASP A 182 -16.54 28.07 2.85
N GLY A 183 -15.22 28.25 2.82
CA GLY A 183 -14.37 28.11 4.01
C GLY A 183 -13.02 28.81 3.87
N PRO A 184 -12.27 28.92 4.97
CA PRO A 184 -10.99 29.63 5.01
C PRO A 184 -9.88 29.00 4.15
N PHE A 185 -10.09 27.80 3.63
CA PHE A 185 -9.15 27.06 2.77
C PHE A 185 -9.75 26.77 1.38
N GLY A 186 -10.77 27.54 0.98
CA GLY A 186 -11.53 27.31 -0.25
C GLY A 186 -12.85 26.57 0.01
N GLU A 187 -13.43 26.06 -1.07
CA GLU A 187 -14.73 25.39 -1.07
C GLU A 187 -14.61 23.92 -0.62
N GLY A 188 -15.49 23.50 0.28
CA GLY A 188 -15.64 22.11 0.67
C GLY A 188 -16.92 21.50 0.08
N LEU A 189 -16.86 20.24 -0.38
CA LEU A 189 -18.04 19.51 -0.84
C LEU A 189 -19.04 19.32 0.32
N ASP A 190 -20.31 19.70 0.10
CA ASP A 190 -21.40 19.45 1.05
C ASP A 190 -22.24 18.26 0.57
N VAL A 191 -21.85 17.06 1.00
CA VAL A 191 -22.52 15.81 0.61
C VAL A 191 -23.97 15.71 1.10
N PHE A 192 -24.32 16.40 2.18
CA PHE A 192 -25.67 16.34 2.77
C PHE A 192 -26.65 17.32 2.13
N ARG A 193 -26.15 18.38 1.49
CA ARG A 193 -26.99 19.29 0.68
C ARG A 193 -26.99 18.93 -0.81
N SER A 194 -25.97 18.21 -1.27
CA SER A 194 -25.91 17.70 -2.65
C SER A 194 -27.01 16.68 -2.92
N ARG A 195 -27.72 16.84 -4.05
CA ARG A 195 -28.65 15.86 -4.60
C ARG A 195 -27.93 14.73 -5.33
N ALA A 196 -26.82 15.06 -5.99
CA ALA A 196 -25.89 14.09 -6.53
C ALA A 196 -24.44 14.56 -6.40
N PHE A 197 -23.53 13.62 -6.16
CA PHE A 197 -22.08 13.86 -6.16
C PHE A 197 -21.33 12.59 -6.54
N ALA A 198 -20.10 12.74 -7.02
CA ALA A 198 -19.21 11.63 -7.34
C ALA A 198 -18.07 11.55 -6.33
N VAL A 199 -17.81 10.35 -5.82
CA VAL A 199 -16.55 10.01 -5.13
C VAL A 199 -15.65 9.37 -6.17
N CYS A 200 -14.65 10.10 -6.63
CA CYS A 200 -13.68 9.63 -7.62
C CYS A 200 -12.52 8.92 -6.93
N ASP A 201 -12.19 7.73 -7.42
CA ASP A 201 -11.03 6.95 -7.00
C ASP A 201 -10.33 6.38 -8.24
N HIS A 202 -9.13 6.89 -8.53
CA HIS A 202 -8.40 6.63 -9.78
C HIS A 202 -9.27 6.81 -11.05
N GLN A 203 -9.54 5.71 -11.78
CA GLN A 203 -10.31 5.67 -13.03
C GLN A 203 -11.78 5.31 -12.81
N ILE A 204 -12.22 5.19 -11.56
CA ILE A 204 -13.60 4.85 -11.18
C ILE A 204 -14.22 6.04 -10.45
N ALA A 205 -15.51 6.26 -10.65
CA ALA A 205 -16.28 7.23 -9.88
C ALA A 205 -17.57 6.60 -9.38
N HIS A 206 -17.73 6.54 -8.06
CA HIS A 206 -18.99 6.16 -7.44
C HIS A 206 -19.90 7.39 -7.41
N VAL A 207 -20.97 7.36 -8.21
CA VAL A 207 -21.95 8.45 -8.25
C VAL A 207 -23.05 8.14 -7.24
N TYR A 208 -23.19 9.03 -6.26
CA TYR A 208 -24.27 9.01 -5.30
C TYR A 208 -25.37 9.92 -5.80
N VAL A 209 -26.58 9.38 -5.85
CA VAL A 209 -27.79 10.10 -6.25
C VAL A 209 -28.83 9.87 -5.17
N ARG A 210 -29.40 10.97 -4.65
CA ARG A 210 -30.40 10.91 -3.57
C ARG A 210 -31.76 10.47 -4.08
N GLU A 211 -32.20 11.07 -5.17
CA GLU A 211 -33.52 10.82 -5.74
C GLU A 211 -33.36 10.13 -7.10
N PRO A 212 -34.06 9.01 -7.38
CA PRO A 212 -33.92 8.28 -8.64
C PRO A 212 -34.21 9.09 -9.93
N ALA A 213 -34.82 10.27 -9.81
CA ALA A 213 -35.14 11.15 -10.93
C ALA A 213 -34.00 12.13 -11.31
N ASP A 214 -32.94 12.20 -10.51
CA ASP A 214 -31.72 13.01 -10.75
C ASP A 214 -30.64 12.24 -11.52
#